data_AF-A0A662AXG4-F1
#
_entry.id   AF-A0A662AXG4-F1
#
_cell.length_a   1.000
_cell.length_b   1.000
_cell.length_c   1.000
_cell.angle_alpha   90.00
_cell.angle_beta   90.00
_cell.angle_gamma   90.00
#
_symmetry.space_group_name_H-M   'P 1'
#
loop_
_entity.id
_entity.type
_entity.pdbx_description
1 polymer ?
#
loop_
_entity_poly.entity_id
_entity_poly.type
_entity_poly.pdbx_seq_one_letter_code
_entity_poly.pdbx_strand_id
1 'polypeptide(L)'
;MLYINQHLFMPNRRIHIILSAPVFLLLYSYTAVVVLLFLIMAYLRLKSGIVLLSGLWAKSIFPLMGKKVRIEGKDNIKKGERYILLANHASMFDIIAIMAVYPNVSWFGHERLLRIPLFKQILLMTDYIPMRISNIKNTRTMLESLEEKAKKRTVAIFPEGTRTLDGKL
;
A
#
# COMPACT_ATOMS: atom_id res chain seq x y z
N MET A 1 5.33 3.47 -14.39
CA MET A 1 5.45 4.64 -13.49
C MET A 1 4.04 5.13 -13.18
N LEU A 2 3.66 5.26 -11.91
CA LEU A 2 2.33 5.75 -11.52
C LEU A 2 2.43 7.27 -11.31
N TYR A 3 1.80 8.06 -12.17
CA TYR A 3 1.76 9.52 -12.03
C TYR A 3 0.42 9.97 -11.45
N ILE A 4 0.48 10.70 -10.34
CA ILE A 4 -0.68 11.41 -9.77
C ILE A 4 -0.63 12.85 -10.31
N ASN A 5 -1.62 13.25 -11.11
CA ASN A 5 -1.69 14.60 -11.64
C ASN A 5 -2.01 15.60 -10.50
N GLN A 6 -1.04 16.47 -10.18
CA GLN A 6 -1.14 17.44 -9.06
C GLN A 6 -1.63 18.84 -9.48
N HIS A 7 -2.19 19.02 -10.69
CA HIS A 7 -2.63 20.34 -11.14
C HIS A 7 -4.00 20.75 -10.54
N LEU A 8 -3.97 21.31 -9.34
CA LEU A 8 -4.99 22.23 -8.81
C LEU A 8 -4.29 23.28 -7.93
N PHE A 9 -3.57 24.19 -8.58
CA PHE A 9 -3.01 25.37 -7.93
C PHE A 9 -4.12 26.40 -7.73
N MET A 10 -4.73 26.44 -6.54
CA MET A 10 -5.47 27.62 -6.08
C MET A 10 -4.51 28.51 -5.27
N PRO A 11 -4.58 29.85 -5.33
CA PRO A 11 -3.52 30.70 -4.75
C PRO A 11 -3.55 30.81 -3.22
N ASN A 12 -4.65 30.40 -2.56
CA ASN A 12 -4.93 30.83 -1.19
C ASN A 12 -5.01 29.63 -0.21
N ARG A 13 -4.01 29.50 0.67
CA ARG A 13 -3.86 28.38 1.63
C ARG A 13 -5.09 28.14 2.51
N ARG A 14 -5.81 29.19 2.92
CA ARG A 14 -7.03 29.06 3.73
C ARG A 14 -8.19 28.43 2.96
N ILE A 15 -8.34 28.78 1.69
CA ILE A 15 -9.37 28.23 0.80
C ILE A 15 -9.11 26.74 0.58
N HIS A 16 -7.84 26.35 0.39
CA HIS A 16 -7.45 24.93 0.29
C HIS A 16 -7.84 24.11 1.53
N ILE A 17 -7.59 24.64 2.73
CA ILE A 17 -7.92 23.94 3.97
C ILE A 17 -9.42 23.75 4.10
N ILE A 18 -10.21 24.81 3.86
CA ILE A 18 -11.67 24.77 3.97
C ILE A 18 -12.27 23.78 2.96
N LEU A 19 -11.79 23.78 1.72
CA LEU A 19 -12.29 22.88 0.68
C LEU A 19 -11.85 21.42 0.87
N SER A 20 -10.66 21.18 1.45
CA SER A 20 -10.14 19.83 1.66
C SER A 20 -10.61 19.17 2.95
N ALA A 21 -10.93 19.95 3.99
CA ALA A 21 -11.42 19.43 5.27
C ALA A 21 -12.60 18.45 5.16
N PRO A 22 -13.72 18.75 4.44
CA PRO A 22 -14.82 17.81 4.32
C PRO A 22 -14.44 16.55 3.53
N VAL A 23 -13.57 16.68 2.52
CA VAL A 23 -13.06 15.54 1.74
C VAL A 23 -12.24 14.61 2.63
N PHE A 24 -11.33 15.16 3.45
CA PHE A 24 -10.55 14.37 4.39
C PHE A 24 -11.41 13.75 5.48
N LEU A 25 -12.39 14.47 6.01
CA LEU A 25 -13.33 13.93 7.00
C LEU A 25 -14.07 12.70 6.43
N LEU A 26 -14.65 12.84 5.24
CA LEU A 26 -15.31 11.74 4.53
C LEU A 26 -14.34 10.57 4.32
N LEU A 27 -13.12 10.85 3.85
CA LEU A 27 -12.10 9.83 3.56
C LEU A 27 -11.68 9.06 4.82
N TYR A 28 -11.49 9.76 5.94
CA TYR A 28 -11.12 9.14 7.21
C TYR A 28 -12.27 8.33 7.79
N SER A 29 -13.49 8.84 7.77
CA SER A 29 -14.68 8.10 8.19
C SER A 29 -14.88 6.84 7.35
N TYR A 30 -14.76 6.95 6.03
CA TYR A 30 -14.82 5.81 5.11
C TYR A 30 -13.72 4.77 5.42
N THR A 31 -12.48 5.23 5.60
CA THR A 31 -11.35 4.34 5.92
C THR A 31 -11.54 3.66 7.27
N ALA A 32 -12.07 4.35 8.28
CA ALA A 32 -12.34 3.76 9.59
C ALA A 32 -13.36 2.62 9.52
N VAL A 33 -14.42 2.78 8.73
CA VAL A 33 -15.42 1.71 8.48
C VAL A 33 -14.76 0.51 7.79
N VAL A 34 -13.94 0.75 6.77
CA VAL A 34 -13.23 -0.33 6.07
C VAL A 34 -12.23 -1.05 7.00
N VAL A 35 -11.54 -0.33 7.88
CA VAL A 35 -10.66 -0.93 8.89
C VAL A 35 -11.47 -1.83 9.83
N LEU A 36 -12.65 -1.41 10.29
CA LEU A 36 -13.51 -2.26 11.11
C LEU A 36 -13.89 -3.56 10.38
N LEU A 37 -14.23 -3.47 9.09
CA LEU A 37 -14.51 -4.66 8.27
C LEU A 37 -13.27 -5.56 8.13
N PHE A 38 -12.06 -4.99 7.99
CA PHE A 38 -10.83 -5.79 8.00
C PHE A 38 -10.64 -6.54 9.31
N LEU A 39 -10.93 -5.91 10.46
CA LEU A 39 -10.81 -6.57 11.75
C LEU A 39 -11.79 -7.73 11.88
N ILE A 40 -13.04 -7.56 11.42
CA ILE A 40 -14.04 -8.63 11.40
C ILE A 40 -13.57 -9.78 10.49
N MET A 41 -13.12 -9.48 9.27
CA MET A 41 -12.63 -10.50 8.34
C MET A 41 -11.37 -11.21 8.85
N ALA A 42 -10.47 -10.48 9.53
CA ALA A 42 -9.28 -11.06 10.15
C ALA A 42 -9.65 -11.99 11.31
N TYR A 43 -10.59 -11.58 12.15
CA TYR A 43 -11.14 -12.41 13.23
C TYR A 43 -11.75 -13.71 12.68
N LEU A 44 -12.53 -13.60 11.59
CA LEU A 44 -13.13 -14.75 10.89
C LEU A 44 -12.15 -15.50 9.96
N ARG A 45 -10.87 -15.07 9.89
CA ARG A 45 -9.81 -15.64 9.03
C ARG A 45 -10.15 -15.69 7.54
N LEU A 46 -10.95 -14.75 7.04
CA LEU A 46 -11.40 -14.67 5.65
C LEU A 46 -10.37 -13.98 4.74
N LYS A 47 -9.29 -14.69 4.39
CA LYS A 47 -8.19 -14.15 3.55
C LYS A 47 -8.67 -13.60 2.20
N SER A 48 -9.55 -14.31 1.50
CA SER A 48 -10.09 -13.86 0.21
C SER A 48 -10.88 -12.55 0.34
N GLY A 49 -11.66 -12.41 1.42
CA GLY A 49 -12.39 -11.19 1.75
C GLY A 49 -11.46 -10.00 1.98
N ILE A 50 -10.38 -10.19 2.75
CA ILE A 50 -9.36 -9.15 2.99
C ILE A 50 -8.73 -8.70 1.66
N VAL A 51 -8.36 -9.63 0.79
CA VAL A 51 -7.76 -9.30 -0.51
C VAL A 51 -8.74 -8.55 -1.40
N LEU A 52 -9.99 -9.01 -1.49
CA LEU A 52 -11.03 -8.33 -2.28
C LEU A 52 -11.29 -6.91 -1.77
N LEU A 53 -11.51 -6.76 -0.46
CA LEU A 53 -11.79 -5.48 0.19
C LEU A 53 -10.61 -4.52 0.06
N SER A 54 -9.38 -5.01 0.17
CA SER A 54 -8.15 -4.23 -0.05
C SER A 54 -8.10 -3.61 -1.44
N GLY A 55 -8.44 -4.38 -2.47
CA GLY A 55 -8.48 -3.87 -3.84
C GLY A 55 -9.59 -2.86 -4.09
N LEU A 56 -10.78 -3.12 -3.55
CA LEU A 56 -11.92 -2.21 -3.67
C LEU A 56 -11.66 -0.89 -2.96
N TRP A 57 -11.19 -0.95 -1.71
CA TRP A 57 -10.80 0.22 -0.93
C TRP A 57 -9.69 1.01 -1.63
N ALA A 58 -8.62 0.35 -2.07
CA ALA A 58 -7.52 1.06 -2.72
C ALA A 58 -7.93 1.76 -4.02
N LYS A 59 -8.83 1.15 -4.82
CA LYS A 59 -9.38 1.77 -6.04
C LYS A 59 -10.33 2.93 -5.74
N SER A 60 -11.05 2.91 -4.62
CA SER A 60 -12.04 3.95 -4.28
C SER A 60 -11.42 5.21 -3.69
N ILE A 61 -10.24 5.14 -3.06
CA ILE A 61 -9.57 6.30 -2.44
C ILE A 61 -9.32 7.42 -3.45
N PHE A 62 -8.80 7.11 -4.63
CA PHE A 62 -8.46 8.13 -5.64
C PHE A 62 -9.67 8.92 -6.16
N PRO A 63 -10.78 8.29 -6.62
CA PRO A 63 -11.96 9.04 -7.04
C PRO A 63 -12.64 9.79 -5.87
N LEU A 64 -12.62 9.26 -4.64
CA LEU A 64 -13.11 9.99 -3.45
C LEU A 64 -12.34 11.29 -3.20
N MET A 65 -11.06 11.32 -3.56
CA MET A 65 -10.23 12.53 -3.51
C MET A 65 -10.32 13.40 -4.78
N GLY A 66 -11.17 13.03 -5.75
CA GLY A 66 -11.25 13.71 -7.05
C GLY A 66 -9.98 13.53 -7.90
N LYS A 67 -9.18 12.49 -7.66
CA LYS A 67 -7.93 12.20 -8.38
C LYS A 67 -8.12 11.05 -9.37
N LYS A 68 -7.52 11.19 -10.55
CA LYS A 68 -7.43 10.12 -11.55
C LYS A 68 -6.05 9.46 -11.47
N VAL A 69 -6.02 8.14 -11.36
CA VAL A 69 -4.79 7.35 -11.46
C VAL A 69 -4.55 6.99 -12.91
N ARG A 70 -3.37 7.35 -13.43
CA ARG A 70 -2.90 6.92 -14.75
C ARG A 70 -1.91 5.79 -14.57
N ILE A 71 -2.18 4.67 -15.24
CA ILE A 71 -1.30 3.49 -15.25
C ILE A 71 -0.72 3.37 -16.65
N GLU A 72 0.60 3.47 -16.74
CA GLU A 72 1.33 3.27 -17.99
C GLU A 72 2.05 1.93 -17.97
N GLY A 73 2.11 1.27 -19.13
CA GLY A 73 2.70 -0.07 -19.26
C GLY A 73 1.87 -1.17 -18.60
N LYS A 74 0.54 -1.01 -18.52
CA LYS A 74 -0.36 -2.03 -17.97
C LYS A 74 -0.25 -3.36 -18.73
N ASP A 75 0.07 -3.32 -20.02
CA ASP A 75 0.23 -4.51 -20.86
C ASP A 75 1.48 -5.33 -20.52
N ASN A 76 2.44 -4.73 -19.79
CA ASN A 76 3.58 -5.47 -19.23
C ASN A 76 3.16 -6.39 -18.07
N ILE A 77 1.95 -6.22 -17.53
CA ILE A 77 1.39 -7.03 -16.45
C ILE A 77 0.62 -8.21 -17.06
N LYS A 78 1.29 -9.36 -17.14
CA LYS A 78 0.66 -10.62 -17.49
C LYS A 78 -0.09 -11.19 -16.29
N LYS A 79 -1.34 -11.61 -16.53
CA LYS A 79 -2.19 -12.25 -15.52
C LYS A 79 -1.62 -13.63 -15.14
N GLY A 80 -1.61 -13.95 -13.84
CA GLY A 80 -1.12 -15.24 -13.32
C GLY A 80 0.38 -15.28 -13.04
N GLU A 81 1.14 -14.35 -13.61
CA GLU A 81 2.56 -14.15 -13.29
C GLU A 81 2.76 -13.49 -11.93
N ARG A 82 3.96 -13.66 -11.38
CA ARG A 82 4.39 -13.10 -10.10
C ARG A 82 5.55 -12.14 -10.33
N TYR A 83 5.54 -11.04 -9.58
CA TYR A 83 6.51 -9.98 -9.77
C TYR A 83 7.15 -9.57 -8.44
N ILE A 84 8.37 -9.07 -8.50
CA ILE A 84 8.93 -8.21 -7.45
C ILE A 84 8.71 -6.77 -7.92
N LEU A 85 7.75 -6.10 -7.31
CA LEU A 85 7.41 -4.71 -7.59
C LEU A 85 8.39 -3.82 -6.84
N LEU A 86 9.20 -3.08 -7.59
CA LEU A 86 10.10 -2.05 -7.09
C LEU A 86 9.43 -0.70 -7.32
N ALA A 87 9.28 0.07 -6.25
CA ALA A 87 8.78 1.43 -6.32
C ALA A 87 9.60 2.33 -5.41
N ASN A 88 9.76 3.58 -5.82
CA ASN A 88 10.20 4.66 -4.96
C ASN A 88 9.13 5.00 -3.90
N HIS A 89 9.51 5.64 -2.78
CA HIS A 89 8.57 5.91 -1.69
C HIS A 89 8.44 7.40 -1.34
N ALA A 90 7.54 8.11 -2.02
CA ALA A 90 7.26 9.52 -1.76
C ALA A 90 6.11 9.74 -0.77
N SER A 91 5.16 8.81 -0.68
CA SER A 91 3.90 9.05 0.02
C SER A 91 3.22 7.78 0.53
N MET A 92 2.22 7.94 1.39
CA MET A 92 1.34 6.81 1.76
C MET A 92 0.47 6.34 0.59
N PHE A 93 0.24 7.20 -0.41
CA PHE A 93 -0.55 6.84 -1.59
C PHE A 93 0.16 5.84 -2.50
N ASP A 94 1.47 5.66 -2.37
CA ASP A 94 2.23 4.68 -3.15
C ASP A 94 1.74 3.26 -2.83
N ILE A 95 1.52 2.98 -1.55
CA ILE A 95 0.95 1.71 -1.06
C ILE A 95 -0.45 1.50 -1.65
N ILE A 96 -1.29 2.54 -1.57
CA ILE A 96 -2.67 2.50 -2.07
C ILE A 96 -2.68 2.29 -3.58
N ALA A 97 -1.81 2.96 -4.34
CA ALA A 97 -1.72 2.82 -5.78
C ALA A 97 -1.30 1.41 -6.19
N ILE A 98 -0.31 0.82 -5.50
CA ILE A 98 0.09 -0.57 -5.74
C ILE A 98 -1.06 -1.53 -5.39
N MET A 99 -1.74 -1.36 -4.25
CA MET A 99 -2.88 -2.21 -3.86
C MET A 99 -4.06 -2.12 -4.84
N ALA A 100 -4.27 -0.95 -5.45
CA ALA A 100 -5.32 -0.76 -6.44
C ALA A 100 -5.08 -1.62 -7.70
N VAL A 101 -3.83 -1.93 -8.02
CA VAL A 101 -3.43 -2.79 -9.15
C VAL A 101 -3.24 -4.25 -8.71
N TYR A 102 -2.57 -4.47 -7.58
CA TYR A 102 -2.22 -5.77 -7.01
C TYR A 102 -2.73 -5.91 -5.59
N PRO A 103 -4.03 -6.19 -5.38
CA PRO A 103 -4.61 -6.27 -4.04
C PRO A 103 -4.12 -7.46 -3.21
N ASN A 104 -3.58 -8.48 -3.87
CA ASN A 104 -3.01 -9.68 -3.22
C ASN A 104 -1.48 -9.59 -3.04
N VAL A 105 -0.90 -8.39 -3.10
CA VAL A 105 0.54 -8.17 -2.95
C VAL A 105 1.00 -8.50 -1.52
N SER A 106 2.18 -9.08 -1.39
CA SER A 106 2.88 -9.20 -0.10
C SER A 106 3.86 -8.05 0.07
N TRP A 107 3.82 -7.40 1.23
CA TRP A 107 4.68 -6.26 1.50
C TRP A 107 5.99 -6.69 2.16
N PHE A 108 7.11 -6.18 1.65
CA PHE A 108 8.38 -6.16 2.35
C PHE A 108 8.52 -4.82 3.06
N GLY A 109 8.51 -4.81 4.39
CA GLY A 109 8.50 -3.56 5.15
C GLY A 109 8.89 -3.72 6.62
N HIS A 110 8.95 -2.62 7.36
CA HIS A 110 9.48 -2.61 8.73
C HIS A 110 8.79 -3.61 9.68
N GLU A 111 9.58 -4.39 10.42
CA GLU A 111 9.10 -5.36 11.43
C GLU A 111 8.20 -4.77 12.53
N ARG A 112 8.29 -3.46 12.83
CA ARG A 112 7.49 -2.81 13.88
C ARG A 112 5.99 -2.91 13.60
N LEU A 113 5.58 -3.00 12.34
CA LEU A 113 4.17 -3.15 11.97
C LEU A 113 3.55 -4.44 12.53
N LEU A 114 4.36 -5.48 12.74
CA LEU A 114 3.92 -6.73 13.37
C LEU A 114 3.72 -6.61 14.90
N ARG A 115 4.13 -5.52 15.53
CA ARG A 115 3.91 -5.26 16.96
C ARG A 115 2.53 -4.68 17.25
N ILE A 116 1.82 -4.19 16.22
CA ILE A 116 0.47 -3.66 16.35
C ILE A 116 -0.50 -4.84 16.31
N PRO A 117 -1.16 -5.23 17.43
CA PRO A 117 -1.84 -6.53 17.53
C PRO A 117 -2.89 -6.79 16.45
N LEU A 118 -3.73 -5.79 16.18
CA LEU A 118 -4.79 -5.85 15.19
C LEU A 118 -4.25 -5.89 13.75
N PHE A 119 -3.18 -5.12 13.49
CA PHE A 119 -2.57 -5.05 12.17
C PHE A 119 -1.75 -6.30 11.84
N LYS A 120 -1.10 -6.90 12.86
CA LYS A 120 -0.31 -8.12 12.74
C LYS A 120 -1.10 -9.25 12.07
N GLN A 121 -2.35 -9.47 12.46
CA GLN A 121 -3.17 -10.56 11.90
C GLN A 121 -3.37 -10.37 10.39
N ILE A 122 -3.74 -9.17 9.95
CA ILE A 122 -3.94 -8.83 8.55
C ILE A 122 -2.63 -8.99 7.75
N LEU A 123 -1.51 -8.52 8.32
CA LEU A 123 -0.19 -8.64 7.70
C LEU A 123 0.25 -10.11 7.54
N LEU A 124 0.03 -10.95 8.54
CA LEU A 124 0.34 -12.37 8.45
C LEU A 124 -0.53 -13.08 7.41
N MET A 125 -1.82 -12.73 7.32
CA MET A 125 -2.73 -13.29 6.32
C MET A 125 -2.33 -12.91 4.89
N THR A 126 -1.63 -11.79 4.69
CA THR A 126 -1.15 -11.31 3.40
C THR A 126 0.32 -11.66 3.13
N ASP A 127 0.89 -12.58 3.92
CA ASP A 127 2.25 -13.09 3.77
C ASP A 127 3.32 -11.98 3.84
N TYR A 128 3.13 -10.98 4.74
CA TYR A 128 4.06 -9.87 5.00
C TYR A 128 5.50 -10.34 5.31
N ILE A 129 6.50 -9.65 4.75
CA ILE A 129 7.93 -9.91 4.97
C ILE A 129 8.50 -8.81 5.88
N PRO A 130 8.86 -9.12 7.14
CA PRO A 130 9.40 -8.13 8.04
C PRO A 130 10.87 -7.81 7.74
N MET A 131 11.13 -6.55 7.46
CA MET A 131 12.45 -5.93 7.38
C MET A 131 12.96 -5.65 8.79
N ARG A 132 14.10 -6.24 9.11
CA ARG A 132 14.83 -6.10 10.38
C ARG A 132 16.02 -5.16 10.16
N ILE A 133 16.66 -4.76 11.27
CA ILE A 133 17.91 -3.98 11.23
C ILE A 133 18.94 -4.69 10.36
N SER A 134 19.50 -3.94 9.39
CA SER A 134 20.48 -4.45 8.43
C SER A 134 21.79 -4.79 9.12
N ASN A 135 22.03 -6.08 9.30
CA ASN A 135 23.35 -6.66 9.52
C ASN A 135 23.52 -7.84 8.55
N ILE A 136 24.72 -8.39 8.41
CA ILE A 136 25.03 -9.42 7.40
C ILE A 136 24.04 -10.60 7.51
N LYS A 137 23.82 -11.11 8.72
CA LYS A 137 22.93 -12.26 8.98
C LYS A 137 21.48 -11.94 8.61
N ASN A 138 20.95 -10.82 9.11
CA ASN A 138 19.58 -10.41 8.87
C ASN A 138 19.33 -10.10 7.39
N THR A 139 20.29 -9.47 6.71
CA THR A 139 20.16 -9.12 5.28
C THR A 139 20.03 -10.38 4.44
N ARG A 140 20.88 -11.39 4.69
CA ARG A 140 20.79 -12.68 4.01
C ARG A 140 19.43 -13.35 4.25
N THR A 141 19.00 -13.46 5.51
CA THR A 141 17.70 -14.07 5.84
C THR A 141 16.51 -13.31 5.22
N MET A 142 16.58 -11.98 5.14
CA MET A 142 15.55 -11.17 4.49
C MET A 142 15.49 -11.41 2.98
N LEU A 143 16.64 -11.52 2.31
CA LEU A 143 16.72 -11.82 0.88
C LEU A 143 16.22 -13.24 0.57
N GLU A 144 16.62 -14.23 1.36
CA GLU A 144 16.12 -15.61 1.24
C GLU A 144 14.59 -15.65 1.43
N SER A 145 14.07 -14.93 2.43
CA SER A 145 12.62 -14.83 2.66
C SER A 145 11.89 -14.12 1.53
N LEU A 146 12.51 -13.09 0.94
CA LEU A 146 11.98 -12.37 -0.20
C LEU A 146 11.89 -13.28 -1.43
N GLU A 147 12.97 -14.00 -1.74
CA GLU A 147 13.05 -14.94 -2.86
C GLU A 147 11.99 -16.04 -2.74
N GLU A 148 11.91 -16.69 -1.58
CA GLU A 148 10.94 -17.77 -1.33
C GLU A 148 9.48 -17.32 -1.47
N LYS A 149 9.18 -16.08 -1.05
CA LYS A 149 7.83 -15.54 -1.22
C LYS A 149 7.55 -15.07 -2.64
N ALA A 150 8.54 -14.49 -3.33
CA ALA A 150 8.42 -14.09 -4.72
C ALA A 150 8.11 -15.28 -5.65
N LYS A 151 8.59 -16.48 -5.30
CA LYS A 151 8.22 -17.73 -5.99
C LYS A 151 6.73 -18.06 -5.92
N LYS A 152 6.01 -17.59 -4.89
CA LYS A 152 4.60 -17.94 -4.61
C LYS A 152 3.63 -16.77 -4.79
N ARG A 153 4.11 -15.53 -4.68
CA ARG A 153 3.27 -14.31 -4.67
C ARG A 153 4.01 -13.15 -5.31
N THR A 154 3.26 -12.17 -5.80
CA THR A 154 3.81 -10.84 -6.10
C THR A 154 4.20 -10.15 -4.80
N VAL A 155 5.43 -9.62 -4.73
CA VAL A 155 5.96 -8.90 -3.57
C VAL A 155 6.21 -7.46 -3.96
N ALA A 156 5.88 -6.50 -3.09
CA ALA A 156 6.25 -5.09 -3.26
C ALA A 156 7.28 -4.66 -2.21
N ILE A 157 8.28 -3.92 -2.66
CA ILE A 157 9.35 -3.35 -1.83
C ILE A 157 9.66 -1.93 -2.26
N PHE A 158 9.89 -1.09 -1.25
CA PHE A 158 10.45 0.25 -1.41
C PHE A 158 11.95 0.18 -1.04
N PRO A 159 12.87 0.12 -2.01
CA PRO A 159 14.29 -0.18 -1.75
C PRO A 159 14.98 0.94 -0.95
N GLU A 160 14.45 2.16 -0.97
CA GLU A 160 14.90 3.27 -0.14
C GLU A 160 14.74 3.00 1.37
N GLY A 161 13.82 2.10 1.76
CA GLY A 161 13.58 1.72 3.15
C GLY A 161 12.87 2.78 4.01
N THR A 162 12.84 4.04 3.57
CA THR A 162 12.13 5.17 4.19
C THR A 162 11.41 5.98 3.12
N ARG A 163 10.58 6.95 3.54
CA ARG A 163 9.95 7.90 2.63
C ARG A 163 10.89 9.07 2.34
N THR A 164 10.89 9.58 1.12
CA THR A 164 11.53 10.86 0.79
C THR A 164 10.88 11.97 1.60
N LEU A 165 11.68 12.79 2.28
CA LEU A 165 11.17 13.83 3.18
C LEU A 165 10.60 15.04 2.44
N ASP A 166 11.13 15.33 1.24
CA ASP A 166 10.75 16.47 0.41
C ASP A 166 9.89 16.07 -0.82
N GLY A 167 9.62 14.77 -0.98
CA GLY A 167 8.84 14.24 -2.09
C GLY A 167 9.56 14.26 -3.44
N LYS A 168 10.86 14.58 -3.47
CA LYS A 168 11.66 14.50 -4.69
C LYS A 168 12.13 13.07 -4.91
N LEU A 169 12.09 12.66 -6.16
CA LEU A 169 12.37 11.32 -6.65
C LEU A 169 13.48 11.37 -7.69
#